data_AF-A0A1F9IVW2-F1
#
_entry.id   AF-A0A1F9IVW2-F1
#
_cell.length_a   1.000
_cell.length_b   1.000
_cell.length_c   1.000
_cell.angle_alpha   90.00
_cell.angle_beta   90.00
_cell.angle_gamma   90.00
#
_symmetry.space_group_name_H-M   'P 1'
#
loop_
_entity.id
_entity.type
_entity.pdbx_description
1 polymer ?
#
loop_
_entity_poly.entity_id
_entity_poly.type
_entity_poly.pdbx_seq_one_letter_code
_entity_poly.pdbx_strand_id
1 'polypeptide(L)'
;MAHELSHAILGHPASELTDASGGRHYNKTLEDEAACLSGVLLVPKAAAIAVVASNKHPLVAANEFNISLQMMTMRLNQSGAKRIMSYGRT
;
A
#
# COMPACT_ATOMS: atom_id res chain seq x y z
N MET A 1 0.63 2.59 11.34
CA MET A 1 -0.58 1.92 11.87
C MET A 1 -1.21 0.95 10.87
N ALA A 2 -1.55 1.36 9.64
CA ALA A 2 -2.17 0.44 8.67
C ALA A 2 -1.31 -0.81 8.33
N HIS A 3 0.03 -0.69 8.36
CA HIS A 3 0.96 -1.83 8.19
C HIS A 3 0.76 -2.90 9.26
N GLU A 4 0.90 -2.54 10.54
CA GLU A 4 0.69 -3.46 11.66
C GLU A 4 -0.74 -4.02 11.72
N LEU A 5 -1.74 -3.19 11.40
CA LEU A 5 -3.13 -3.65 11.29
C LEU A 5 -3.27 -4.70 10.17
N SER A 6 -2.50 -4.57 9.08
CA SER A 6 -2.51 -5.54 8.00
C SER A 6 -1.93 -6.88 8.42
N HIS A 7 -0.85 -6.88 9.22
CA HIS A 7 -0.35 -8.12 9.85
C HIS A 7 -1.44 -8.82 10.66
N ALA A 8 -2.19 -8.07 11.48
CA ALA A 8 -3.27 -8.62 12.28
C ALA A 8 -4.42 -9.18 11.42
N ILE A 9 -4.84 -8.46 10.38
CA ILE A 9 -5.92 -8.89 9.47
C ILE A 9 -5.52 -10.14 8.68
N LEU A 10 -4.27 -10.22 8.23
CA LEU A 10 -3.75 -11.38 7.48
C LEU A 10 -3.42 -12.58 8.37
N GLY A 11 -3.51 -12.42 9.70
CA GLY A 11 -3.16 -13.48 10.65
C GLY A 11 -1.67 -13.80 10.68
N HIS A 12 -0.82 -12.82 10.34
CA HIS A 12 0.63 -13.02 10.42
C HIS A 12 1.04 -13.26 11.87
N PRO A 13 1.94 -14.24 12.13
CA PRO A 13 2.45 -14.44 13.46
C PRO A 13 3.19 -13.18 13.92
N ALA A 14 3.15 -12.90 15.22
CA ALA A 14 4.04 -11.92 15.81
C ALA A 14 5.47 -12.40 15.55
N SER A 15 6.25 -11.63 14.80
CA SER A 15 7.64 -11.99 14.53
C SER A 15 8.42 -11.96 15.83
N GLU A 16 9.24 -12.99 16.07
CA GLU A 16 10.26 -12.94 17.10
C GLU A 16 11.22 -11.78 16.81
N LEU A 17 11.79 -11.16 17.85
CA LEU A 17 12.69 -10.02 17.66
C LEU A 17 14.05 -10.45 17.05
N THR A 18 14.45 -11.69 17.32
CA THR A 18 15.73 -12.25 16.91
C THR A 18 15.55 -13.67 16.39
N ASP A 19 16.26 -14.03 15.33
CA ASP A 19 16.40 -15.42 14.92
C ASP A 19 17.41 -16.17 15.81
N ALA A 20 17.57 -17.48 15.58
CA ALA A 20 18.48 -18.33 16.34
C ALA A 20 19.97 -17.90 16.28
N SER A 21 20.34 -17.02 15.34
CA SER A 21 21.68 -16.45 15.21
C SER A 21 21.83 -15.08 15.89
N GLY A 22 20.77 -14.56 16.51
CA GLY A 22 20.71 -13.19 17.04
C GLY A 22 20.52 -12.12 15.96
N GLY A 23 20.28 -12.54 14.71
CA GLY A 23 19.93 -11.66 13.60
C GLY A 23 18.47 -11.19 13.69
N ARG A 24 18.13 -10.11 12.98
CA ARG A 24 16.73 -9.66 12.92
C ARG A 24 15.91 -10.72 12.17
N HIS A 25 14.92 -11.30 12.85
CA HIS A 25 13.93 -12.14 12.18
C HIS A 25 13.10 -11.28 11.22
N TYR A 26 13.23 -11.53 9.92
CA TYR A 26 12.57 -10.78 8.86
C TYR A 26 12.02 -11.74 7.81
N ASN A 27 10.70 -11.95 7.82
CA ASN A 27 10.04 -12.71 6.77
C ASN A 27 9.55 -11.76 5.68
N LYS A 28 10.33 -11.67 4.60
CA LYS A 28 10.04 -10.75 3.49
C LYS A 28 8.63 -10.89 2.92
N THR A 29 8.12 -12.13 2.79
CA THR A 29 6.80 -12.38 2.22
C THR A 29 5.71 -11.75 3.08
N LEU A 30 5.75 -11.98 4.39
CA LEU A 30 4.76 -11.42 5.33
C LEU A 30 4.80 -9.89 5.33
N GLU A 31 6.00 -9.31 5.24
CA GLU A 31 6.17 -7.85 5.20
C GLU A 31 5.67 -7.25 3.88
N ASP A 32 5.93 -7.91 2.75
CA ASP A 32 5.45 -7.47 1.44
C ASP A 32 3.91 -7.59 1.34
N GLU A 33 3.32 -8.64 1.91
CA GLU A 33 1.86 -8.83 2.00
C GLU A 33 1.19 -7.77 2.88
N ALA A 34 1.74 -7.51 4.06
CA ALA A 34 1.26 -6.48 4.96
C ALA A 34 1.39 -5.07 4.34
N ALA A 35 2.51 -4.79 3.67
CA ALA A 35 2.71 -3.55 2.94
C ALA A 35 1.66 -3.38 1.82
N CYS A 36 1.38 -4.45 1.06
CA CYS A 36 0.35 -4.45 0.02
C CYS A 36 -1.04 -4.14 0.59
N LEU A 37 -1.48 -4.87 1.61
CA LEU A 37 -2.79 -4.66 2.22
C LEU A 37 -2.89 -3.28 2.88
N SER A 38 -1.83 -2.78 3.52
CA SER A 38 -1.83 -1.46 4.15
C SER A 38 -2.09 -0.34 3.13
N GLY A 39 -1.50 -0.45 1.93
CA GLY A 39 -1.78 0.45 0.82
C GLY A 39 -3.24 0.37 0.39
N VAL A 40 -3.81 -0.84 0.31
CA VAL A 40 -5.23 -1.05 -0.05
C VAL A 40 -6.17 -0.44 1.00
N LEU A 41 -5.86 -0.59 2.29
CA LEU A 41 -6.66 -0.03 3.39
C LEU A 41 -6.65 1.50 3.39
N LEU A 42 -5.48 2.11 3.14
CA LEU A 42 -5.34 3.56 3.09
C LEU A 42 -5.98 4.17 1.84
N VAL A 43 -5.83 3.50 0.70
CA VAL A 43 -6.31 3.98 -0.60
C VAL A 43 -6.90 2.79 -1.37
N PRO A 44 -8.21 2.55 -1.24
CA PRO A 44 -8.89 1.48 -1.95
C PRO A 44 -8.73 1.60 -3.46
N LYS A 45 -8.85 0.49 -4.20
CA LYS A 45 -8.65 0.49 -5.67
C LYS A 45 -9.51 1.52 -6.39
N ALA A 46 -10.78 1.66 -6.01
CA ALA A 46 -11.68 2.67 -6.59
C ALA A 46 -11.18 4.10 -6.35
N ALA A 47 -10.66 4.38 -5.14
CA ALA A 47 -10.06 5.67 -4.82
C ALA A 47 -8.79 5.94 -5.64
N ALA A 48 -7.93 4.94 -5.82
CA ALA A 48 -6.75 5.07 -6.68
C ALA A 48 -7.13 5.38 -8.14
N ILE A 49 -8.17 4.74 -8.67
CA ILE A 49 -8.72 5.04 -10.00
C ILE A 49 -9.24 6.48 -10.05
N ALA A 50 -10.02 6.92 -9.05
CA ALA A 50 -10.53 8.28 -8.96
C ALA A 50 -9.40 9.33 -8.90
N VAL A 51 -8.33 9.06 -8.15
CA VAL A 51 -7.14 9.93 -8.10
C VAL A 51 -6.51 10.07 -9.49
N VAL A 52 -6.31 8.96 -10.22
CA VAL A 52 -5.79 9.03 -11.60
C VAL A 52 -6.76 9.78 -12.52
N ALA A 53 -8.06 9.52 -12.41
CA ALA A 53 -9.09 10.17 -13.22
C ALA A 53 -9.15 11.68 -12.99
N SER A 54 -8.91 12.13 -11.75
CA SER A 54 -8.88 13.56 -11.39
C SER A 54 -7.70 14.33 -11.99
N ASN A 55 -6.69 13.64 -12.53
CA ASN A 55 -5.45 14.21 -13.07
C ASN A 55 -4.71 15.12 -12.08
N LYS A 56 -4.95 14.98 -10.77
CA LYS A 56 -4.24 15.70 -9.72
C LYS A 56 -2.80 15.22 -9.59
N HIS A 57 -1.92 16.12 -9.20
CA HIS A 57 -0.55 15.73 -8.81
C HIS A 57 -0.60 14.78 -7.60
N PRO A 58 0.18 13.67 -7.57
CA PRO A 58 0.12 12.69 -6.48
C PRO A 58 0.32 13.28 -5.07
N LEU A 59 1.09 14.36 -4.94
CA LEU A 59 1.28 15.05 -3.65
C LEU A 59 -0.03 15.65 -3.11
N VAL A 60 -0.86 16.22 -3.98
CA VAL A 60 -2.16 16.78 -3.58
C VAL A 60 -3.07 15.67 -3.05
N ALA A 61 -3.15 14.56 -3.79
CA ALA A 61 -3.92 13.40 -3.36
C ALA A 61 -3.34 12.78 -2.06
N ALA A 62 -2.02 12.73 -1.92
CA ALA A 62 -1.39 12.23 -0.68
C ALA A 62 -1.82 13.06 0.54
N ASN A 63 -1.88 14.39 0.40
CA ASN A 63 -2.35 15.29 1.45
C ASN A 63 -3.84 15.07 1.77
N GLU A 64 -4.71 14.88 0.76
CA GLU A 64 -6.14 14.60 0.97
C GLU A 64 -6.36 13.31 1.77
N PHE A 65 -5.52 12.29 1.55
CA PHE A 65 -5.58 11.01 2.24
C PHE A 65 -4.75 10.97 3.54
N ASN A 66 -4.07 12.07 3.91
CA ASN A 66 -3.17 12.15 5.06
C ASN A 66 -2.09 11.05 5.07
N ILE A 67 -1.51 10.77 3.90
CA ILE A 67 -0.42 9.81 3.73
C ILE A 67 0.78 10.47 3.05
N SER A 68 1.94 9.80 3.10
CA SER A 68 3.13 10.29 2.40
C SER A 68 2.97 10.20 0.87
N LEU A 69 3.69 11.07 0.15
CA LEU A 69 3.81 10.99 -1.31
C LEU A 69 4.32 9.62 -1.77
N GLN A 70 5.25 9.02 -1.01
CA GLN A 70 5.79 7.70 -1.31
C GLN A 70 4.69 6.63 -1.26
N MET A 71 3.84 6.64 -0.22
CA MET A 71 2.71 5.71 -0.10
C MET A 71 1.68 5.90 -1.21
N MET A 72 1.31 7.14 -1.51
CA MET A 72 0.39 7.43 -2.62
C MET A 72 0.97 6.94 -3.96
N THR A 73 2.25 7.24 -4.22
CA THR A 73 2.95 6.81 -5.45
C THR A 73 2.99 5.29 -5.57
N MET A 74 3.39 4.60 -4.49
CA MET A 74 3.39 3.14 -4.41
C MET A 74 2.01 2.58 -4.75
N ARG A 75 0.95 3.14 -4.15
CA ARG A 75 -0.41 2.68 -4.40
C ARG A 75 -0.86 2.87 -5.83
N LEU A 76 -0.63 4.05 -6.40
CA LEU A 76 -1.03 4.34 -7.78
C LEU A 76 -0.34 3.39 -8.78
N ASN A 77 0.87 2.94 -8.47
CA ASN A 77 1.60 1.96 -9.28
C ASN A 77 1.08 0.52 -9.06
N GLN A 78 0.90 0.09 -7.81
CA GLN A 78 0.46 -1.28 -7.49
C GLN A 78 -1.01 -1.56 -7.83
N SER A 79 -1.88 -0.56 -7.79
CA SER A 79 -3.33 -0.72 -8.02
C SER A 79 -3.70 -1.00 -9.49
N GLY A 80 -2.78 -0.77 -10.43
CA GLY A 80 -3.05 -0.80 -11.86
C GLY A 80 -3.96 0.34 -12.34
N ALA A 81 -4.26 1.34 -11.50
CA ALA A 81 -5.22 2.41 -11.80
C ALA A 81 -4.89 3.16 -13.10
N LYS A 82 -3.61 3.47 -13.34
CA LYS A 82 -3.15 4.11 -14.58
C LYS A 82 -3.51 3.32 -15.84
N ARG A 83 -3.29 1.99 -15.80
CA ARG A 83 -3.60 1.08 -16.90
C ARG A 83 -5.10 0.92 -17.11
N ILE A 84 -5.89 0.88 -16.03
CA ILE A 84 -7.35 0.83 -16.13
C ILE A 84 -7.88 2.10 -16.82
N MET A 85 -7.40 3.28 -16.40
CA MET A 85 -7.82 4.56 -16.96
C MET A 85 -7.41 4.75 -18.43
N SER A 86 -6.33 4.12 -18.89
CA SER A 86 -5.95 4.18 -20.31
C SER A 86 -6.90 3.41 -21.22
N TYR A 87 -7.56 2.35 -20.72
CA TYR A 87 -8.53 1.58 -21.52
C TYR A 87 -9.93 2.19 -21.51
N GLY A 88 -10.32 2.91 -20.46
CA GLY A 88 -11.65 3.53 -20.35
C GLY A 88 -11.85 4.85 -21.11
N ARG A 89 -10.87 5.28 -21.93
CA ARG A 89 -10.91 6.53 -22.71
C ARG A 89 -11.22 6.32 -24.21
N THR A 90 -11.67 5.13 -24.62
CA THR A 90 -12.26 4.84 -25.93
C THR A 90 -13.73 5.21 -25.96
#